data_AF-A0A9Q5HR56-F1
#
_entry.id   AF-A0A9Q5HR56-F1
#
_cell.length_a   1.000
_cell.length_b   1.000
_cell.length_c   1.000
_cell.angle_alpha   90.00
_cell.angle_beta   90.00
_cell.angle_gamma   90.00
#
_symmetry.space_group_name_H-M   'P 1'
#
loop_
_entity.id
_entity.type
_entity.pdbx_description
1 polymer ?
#
loop_
_entity_poly.entity_id
_entity_poly.type
_entity_poly.pdbx_seq_one_letter_code
_entity_poly.pdbx_strand_id
1 'polypeptide(L)'
;MSSAAQRAKRREEIDHAYGEVARAATWGAVKYGLFGASLATLAHFTWPTFRVTKAHVPAPAVVCTGLVFYAEDKLQTHEAATRIKEGRLRREARIDLARRGLVGTETEIAKWKEEREARLREEQAQAQAQNAAGPNTAGLVFYAEDKLQTHEAATRIKEGRLRREARIDLARRGLVGTETEIAKWKEEREARLREEQAQAQAQNAAGPNTAGSS
;
A
#
# COMPACT_ATOMS: atom_id res chain seq x y z
N MET A 1 7.33 -34.42 6.11
CA MET A 1 8.45 -33.44 6.07
C MET A 1 9.20 -33.46 7.41
N SER A 2 10.53 -33.28 7.41
CA SER A 2 11.35 -33.26 8.64
C SER A 2 10.89 -32.14 9.59
N SER A 3 10.71 -32.45 10.89
CA SER A 3 10.24 -31.50 11.92
C SER A 3 11.10 -30.25 12.04
N ALA A 4 12.34 -30.28 11.57
CA ALA A 4 13.25 -29.14 11.57
C ALA A 4 12.86 -28.11 10.49
N ALA A 5 12.52 -28.56 9.28
CA ALA A 5 12.12 -27.67 8.19
C ALA A 5 10.80 -26.94 8.49
N GLN A 6 9.84 -27.62 9.10
CA GLN A 6 8.57 -27.01 9.51
C GLN A 6 8.76 -26.00 10.65
N ARG A 7 9.68 -26.26 11.58
CA ARG A 7 10.05 -25.29 12.63
C ARG A 7 10.75 -24.07 12.07
N ALA A 8 11.61 -24.24 11.06
CA ALA A 8 12.29 -23.13 10.38
C ALA A 8 11.28 -22.23 9.65
N LYS A 9 10.37 -22.81 8.85
CA LYS A 9 9.31 -22.05 8.17
C LYS A 9 8.41 -21.29 9.16
N ARG A 10 8.02 -21.93 10.27
CA ARG A 10 7.24 -21.26 11.32
C ARG A 10 8.00 -20.09 11.94
N ARG A 11 9.31 -20.20 12.16
CA ARG A 11 10.12 -19.10 12.68
C ARG A 11 10.16 -17.93 11.71
N GLU A 12 10.37 -18.20 10.43
CA GLU A 12 10.37 -17.17 9.38
C GLU A 12 9.02 -16.43 9.32
N GLU A 13 7.90 -17.17 9.39
CA GLU A 13 6.55 -16.57 9.44
C GLU A 13 6.36 -15.69 10.69
N ILE A 14 6.87 -16.13 11.84
CA ILE A 14 6.84 -15.37 13.10
C ILE A 14 7.68 -14.11 12.99
N ASP A 15 8.92 -14.21 12.50
CA ASP A 15 9.84 -13.08 12.36
C ASP A 15 9.27 -12.02 11.39
N HIS A 16 8.63 -12.47 10.31
CA HIS A 16 7.93 -11.59 9.39
C HIS A 16 6.76 -10.85 10.07
N ALA A 17 5.92 -11.57 10.83
CA ALA A 17 4.82 -10.97 11.57
C ALA A 17 5.33 -9.97 12.63
N TYR A 18 6.42 -10.29 13.33
CA TYR A 18 7.06 -9.37 14.27
C TYR A 18 7.53 -8.09 13.59
N GLY A 19 8.13 -8.19 12.40
CA GLY A 19 8.54 -7.01 11.62
C GLY A 19 7.38 -6.08 11.29
N GLU A 20 6.24 -6.63 10.89
CA GLU A 20 5.02 -5.85 10.62
C GLU A 20 4.47 -5.16 11.88
N VAL A 21 4.41 -5.89 12.99
CA VAL A 21 3.91 -5.37 14.27
C VAL A 21 4.85 -4.28 14.79
N ALA A 22 6.16 -4.48 14.74
CA ALA A 22 7.14 -3.47 15.16
C ALA A 22 7.04 -2.18 14.33
N ARG A 23 6.84 -2.31 13.01
CA ARG A 23 6.64 -1.15 12.13
C ARG A 23 5.33 -0.42 12.43
N ALA A 24 4.25 -1.14 12.71
CA ALA A 24 2.99 -0.51 13.12
C ALA A 24 3.13 0.19 14.49
N ALA A 25 3.77 -0.47 15.45
CA ALA A 25 4.01 0.04 16.79
C ALA A 25 4.83 1.34 16.78
N THR A 26 5.93 1.36 16.03
CA THR A 26 6.77 2.56 15.84
C THR A 26 5.98 3.71 15.21
N TRP A 27 5.15 3.41 14.21
CA TRP A 27 4.28 4.42 13.60
C TRP A 27 3.24 4.98 14.58
N GLY A 28 2.64 4.11 15.40
CA GLY A 28 1.73 4.50 16.48
C GLY A 28 2.40 5.39 17.52
N ALA A 29 3.61 5.02 17.93
CA ALA A 29 4.43 5.78 18.88
C ALA A 29 4.74 7.20 18.35
N VAL A 30 5.13 7.33 17.07
CA VAL A 30 5.39 8.63 16.45
C VAL A 30 4.12 9.48 16.40
N LYS A 31 3.00 8.93 15.95
CA LYS A 31 1.72 9.66 15.88
C LYS A 31 1.26 10.18 17.23
N TYR A 32 1.24 9.31 18.23
CA TYR A 32 0.82 9.69 19.58
C TYR A 32 1.85 10.58 20.27
N GLY A 33 3.14 10.44 19.95
CA GLY A 33 4.20 11.35 20.39
C GLY A 33 3.98 12.76 19.87
N LEU A 34 3.71 12.92 18.58
CA LEU A 34 3.39 14.22 17.99
C LEU A 34 2.10 14.81 18.58
N PHE A 35 1.07 13.97 18.77
CA PHE A 35 -0.17 14.39 19.40
C PHE A 35 0.05 14.85 20.85
N GLY A 36 0.73 14.06 21.67
CA GLY A 36 1.07 14.41 23.04
C GLY A 36 1.94 15.67 23.14
N ALA A 37 2.92 15.82 22.24
CA ALA A 37 3.74 17.02 22.14
C ALA A 37 2.89 18.25 21.80
N SER A 38 1.99 18.15 20.82
CA SER A 38 1.11 19.25 20.44
C SER A 38 0.19 19.70 21.59
N LEU A 39 -0.37 18.75 22.34
CA LEU A 39 -1.17 19.04 23.52
C LEU A 39 -0.33 19.68 24.64
N ALA A 40 0.89 19.20 24.86
CA ALA A 40 1.80 19.80 25.83
C ALA A 40 2.17 21.23 25.45
N THR A 41 2.43 21.50 24.16
CA THR A 41 2.71 22.85 23.64
C THR A 41 1.50 23.76 23.87
N LEU A 42 0.29 23.32 23.52
CA LEU A 42 -0.93 24.12 23.73
C LEU A 42 -1.13 24.41 25.22
N ALA A 43 -1.06 23.40 26.08
CA ALA A 43 -1.24 23.55 27.52
C ALA A 43 -0.23 24.53 28.13
N HIS A 44 1.02 24.53 27.64
CA HIS A 44 2.06 25.46 28.08
C HIS A 44 1.71 26.93 27.80
N PHE A 45 1.09 27.22 26.65
CA PHE A 45 0.72 28.59 26.27
C PHE A 45 -0.62 29.04 26.85
N THR A 46 -1.58 28.13 27.03
CA THR A 46 -2.93 28.48 27.50
C THR A 46 -3.05 28.54 29.02
N TRP A 47 -2.24 27.77 29.78
CA TRP A 47 -2.44 27.63 31.22
C TRP A 47 -1.18 27.98 32.04
N PRO A 48 -1.19 29.11 32.78
CA PRO A 48 -0.02 29.54 33.57
C PRO A 48 0.35 28.55 34.69
N THR A 49 -0.63 27.87 35.29
CA THR A 49 -0.41 26.83 36.31
C THR A 49 0.44 25.67 35.80
N PHE A 50 0.31 25.32 34.50
CA PHE A 50 1.06 24.24 33.86
C PHE A 50 2.57 24.57 33.71
N ARG A 51 2.92 25.86 33.71
CA ARG A 51 4.31 26.35 33.67
C ARG A 51 5.01 26.24 35.03
N VAL A 52 4.24 26.28 36.11
CA VAL A 52 4.75 26.29 37.49
C VAL A 52 4.88 24.86 38.03
N THR A 53 3.95 23.98 37.64
CA THR A 53 4.06 22.56 37.97
C THR A 53 5.16 21.92 37.13
N LYS A 54 6.16 21.31 37.77
CA LYS A 54 6.97 20.22 37.18
C LYS A 54 6.11 18.95 37.00
N ALA A 55 4.85 19.11 36.62
CA ALA A 55 3.97 18.00 36.30
C ALA A 55 4.60 17.36 35.07
N HIS A 56 5.24 16.22 35.29
CA HIS A 56 5.71 15.34 34.24
C HIS A 56 4.46 15.01 33.43
N VAL A 57 4.28 15.72 32.31
CA VAL A 57 3.28 15.32 31.32
C VAL A 57 3.50 13.83 31.13
N PRO A 58 2.45 12.98 31.17
CA PRO A 58 2.61 11.55 30.93
C PRO A 58 2.91 11.29 29.44
N ALA A 59 3.75 12.12 28.81
CA ALA A 59 4.29 11.99 27.47
C ALA A 59 4.82 10.57 27.19
N PRO A 60 5.60 9.92 28.09
CA PRO A 60 5.96 8.52 27.87
C PRO A 60 4.73 7.61 27.86
N ALA A 61 3.72 7.84 28.70
CA ALA A 61 2.51 7.03 28.71
C ALA A 61 1.68 7.19 27.42
N VAL A 62 1.56 8.41 26.89
CA VAL A 62 0.85 8.69 25.62
C VAL A 62 1.56 8.01 24.45
N VAL A 63 2.89 8.08 24.39
CA VAL A 63 3.69 7.38 23.36
C VAL A 63 3.55 5.86 23.49
N CYS A 64 3.68 5.32 24.70
CA CYS A 64 3.49 3.89 24.96
C CYS A 64 2.08 3.42 24.59
N THR A 65 1.08 4.25 24.82
CA THR A 65 -0.32 3.97 24.46
C THR A 65 -0.46 3.85 22.94
N GLY A 66 0.11 4.79 22.19
CA GLY A 66 0.14 4.70 20.72
C GLY A 66 0.91 3.48 20.21
N LEU A 67 2.02 3.13 20.86
CA LEU A 67 2.83 1.96 20.52
C LEU A 67 2.03 0.66 20.69
N VAL A 68 1.39 0.47 21.84
CA VAL A 68 0.65 -0.75 22.18
C VAL A 68 -0.60 -0.91 21.32
N PHE A 69 -1.42 0.15 21.17
CA PHE A 69 -2.66 0.03 20.41
C PHE A 69 -2.43 -0.30 18.93
N TYR A 70 -1.42 0.31 18.30
CA TYR A 70 -1.11 0.00 16.90
C TYR A 70 -0.46 -1.38 16.74
N ALA A 71 0.34 -1.83 17.71
CA ALA A 71 0.87 -3.20 17.72
C ALA A 71 -0.26 -4.22 17.81
N GLU A 72 -1.19 -4.02 18.75
CA GLU A 72 -2.33 -4.89 19.02
C GLU A 72 -3.29 -4.94 17.82
N ASP A 73 -3.67 -3.80 17.25
CA ASP A 73 -4.50 -3.74 16.05
C ASP A 73 -3.87 -4.51 14.87
N LYS A 74 -2.56 -4.34 14.69
CA LYS A 74 -1.84 -5.04 13.62
C LYS A 74 -1.76 -6.54 13.87
N LEU A 75 -1.59 -6.97 15.11
CA LEU A 75 -1.59 -8.38 15.48
C LEU A 75 -2.99 -9.00 15.26
N GLN A 76 -4.04 -8.34 15.74
CA GLN A 76 -5.42 -8.80 15.58
C GLN A 76 -5.83 -8.90 14.12
N THR A 77 -5.49 -7.92 13.30
CA THR A 77 -5.77 -7.94 11.85
C THR A 77 -5.00 -9.06 11.14
N HIS A 78 -3.73 -9.30 11.52
CA HIS A 78 -2.95 -10.42 11.01
C HIS A 78 -3.56 -11.78 11.38
N GLU A 79 -3.99 -11.97 12.63
CA GLU A 79 -4.67 -13.19 13.07
C GLU A 79 -6.01 -13.38 12.36
N ALA A 80 -6.83 -12.33 12.26
CA ALA A 80 -8.12 -12.38 11.57
C ALA A 80 -7.94 -12.77 10.10
N ALA A 81 -6.96 -12.16 9.41
CA ALA A 81 -6.61 -12.52 8.04
C ALA A 81 -6.16 -13.98 7.94
N THR A 82 -5.37 -14.48 8.89
CA THR A 82 -4.94 -15.88 8.95
C THR A 82 -6.12 -16.83 9.11
N ARG A 83 -7.04 -16.55 10.05
CA ARG A 83 -8.25 -17.35 10.26
C ARG A 83 -9.14 -17.38 9.00
N ILE A 84 -9.29 -16.26 8.32
CA ILE A 84 -10.06 -16.19 7.06
C ILE A 84 -9.38 -17.02 5.96
N LYS A 85 -8.06 -16.89 5.80
CA LYS A 85 -7.28 -17.67 4.83
C LYS A 85 -7.41 -19.17 5.10
N GLU A 86 -7.23 -19.60 6.34
CA GLU A 86 -7.37 -21.00 6.72
C GLU A 86 -8.80 -21.52 6.55
N GLY A 87 -9.80 -20.73 6.92
CA GLY A 87 -11.22 -21.08 6.74
C GLY A 87 -11.59 -21.25 5.27
N ARG A 88 -11.12 -20.34 4.40
CA ARG A 88 -11.26 -20.46 2.95
C ARG A 88 -10.58 -21.71 2.43
N LEU A 89 -9.35 -21.98 2.85
CA LEU A 89 -8.58 -23.16 2.44
C LEU A 89 -9.29 -24.46 2.85
N ARG A 90 -9.83 -24.53 4.07
CA ARG A 90 -10.62 -25.69 4.53
C ARG A 90 -11.92 -25.86 3.73
N ARG A 91 -12.59 -24.76 3.36
CA ARG A 91 -13.78 -24.80 2.51
C ARG A 91 -13.45 -25.31 1.10
N GLU A 92 -12.39 -24.80 0.50
CA GLU A 92 -11.88 -25.26 -0.80
C GLU A 92 -11.53 -26.76 -0.75
N ALA A 93 -10.81 -27.19 0.28
CA ALA A 93 -10.46 -28.60 0.50
C ALA A 93 -11.71 -29.49 0.56
N ARG A 94 -12.72 -29.10 1.36
CA ARG A 94 -13.96 -29.88 1.50
C ARG A 94 -14.72 -29.99 0.19
N ILE A 95 -14.76 -28.92 -0.61
CA ILE A 95 -15.43 -28.94 -1.92
C ILE A 95 -14.68 -29.86 -2.89
N ASP A 96 -13.36 -29.78 -2.95
CA ASP A 96 -12.56 -30.61 -3.85
C ASP A 96 -12.58 -32.09 -3.44
N LEU A 97 -12.49 -32.38 -2.15
CA LEU A 97 -12.61 -33.74 -1.62
C LEU A 97 -14.02 -34.31 -1.89
N ALA A 98 -15.08 -33.53 -1.69
CA ALA A 98 -16.44 -33.96 -2.02
C ALA A 98 -16.62 -34.27 -3.51
N ARG A 99 -15.99 -33.49 -4.41
CA ARG A 99 -15.98 -33.78 -5.86
C ARG A 99 -15.28 -35.10 -6.19
N ARG A 100 -14.28 -35.49 -5.40
CA ARG A 100 -13.58 -36.78 -5.52
C ARG A 100 -14.32 -37.93 -4.82
N GLY A 101 -15.48 -37.67 -4.21
CA GLY A 101 -16.22 -38.66 -3.41
C GLY A 101 -15.57 -38.98 -2.07
N LEU A 102 -14.64 -38.17 -1.60
CA LEU A 102 -13.92 -38.35 -0.33
C LEU A 102 -14.54 -37.48 0.77
N VAL A 103 -14.53 -37.99 2.01
CA VAL A 103 -14.99 -37.25 3.19
C VAL A 103 -13.90 -36.28 3.63
N GLY A 104 -14.28 -35.02 3.88
CA GLY A 104 -13.38 -33.96 4.34
C GLY A 104 -12.91 -34.11 5.79
N THR A 105 -12.26 -35.22 6.12
CA THR A 105 -11.60 -35.43 7.41
C THR A 105 -10.31 -34.60 7.51
N GLU A 106 -9.84 -34.32 8.73
CA GLU A 106 -8.63 -33.51 8.94
C GLU A 106 -7.39 -34.13 8.27
N THR A 107 -7.32 -35.47 8.20
CA THR A 107 -6.24 -36.19 7.51
C THR A 107 -6.29 -36.00 6.00
N GLU A 108 -7.46 -36.07 5.38
CA GLU A 108 -7.62 -35.86 3.93
C GLU A 108 -7.42 -34.39 3.55
N ILE A 109 -7.83 -33.45 4.41
CA ILE A 109 -7.52 -32.03 4.24
C ILE A 109 -6.01 -31.79 4.32
N ALA A 110 -5.29 -32.47 5.22
CA ALA A 110 -3.83 -32.35 5.30
C ALA A 110 -3.15 -32.88 4.03
N LYS A 111 -3.52 -34.08 3.56
CA LYS A 111 -3.02 -34.64 2.28
C LYS A 111 -3.32 -33.71 1.11
N TRP A 112 -4.54 -33.20 1.02
CA TRP A 112 -4.94 -32.26 -0.03
C TRP A 112 -4.10 -30.98 -0.02
N LYS A 113 -3.74 -30.46 1.16
CA LYS A 113 -2.83 -29.29 1.26
C LYS A 113 -1.45 -29.62 0.73
N GLU A 114 -0.89 -30.78 1.06
CA GLU A 114 0.41 -31.21 0.56
C GLU A 114 0.39 -31.39 -0.98
N GLU A 115 -0.65 -32.04 -1.53
CA GLU A 115 -0.85 -32.18 -2.97
C GLU A 115 -0.99 -30.82 -3.68
N ARG A 116 -1.70 -29.88 -3.05
CA ARG A 116 -1.86 -28.53 -3.61
C ARG A 116 -0.53 -27.77 -3.59
N GLU A 117 0.23 -27.85 -2.50
CA GLU A 117 1.56 -27.23 -2.44
C GLU A 117 2.53 -27.83 -3.47
N ALA A 118 2.49 -29.14 -3.68
CA ALA A 118 3.30 -29.81 -4.69
C ALA A 118 2.95 -29.31 -6.11
N ARG A 119 1.66 -29.30 -6.46
CA ARG A 119 1.18 -28.77 -7.75
C ARG A 119 1.58 -27.32 -7.98
N LEU A 120 1.44 -26.46 -6.98
CA LEU A 120 1.84 -25.05 -7.10
C LEU A 120 3.35 -24.89 -7.33
N ARG A 121 4.20 -25.72 -6.70
CA ARG A 121 5.65 -25.70 -6.94
C ARG A 121 6.00 -26.19 -8.33
N GLU A 122 5.33 -27.22 -8.82
CA GLU A 122 5.50 -27.73 -10.18
C GLU A 122 5.07 -26.68 -11.22
N GLU A 123 3.91 -26.06 -11.04
CA GLU A 123 3.43 -24.96 -11.89
C GLU A 123 4.42 -23.78 -11.89
N GLN A 124 4.97 -23.41 -10.73
CA GLN A 124 5.98 -22.36 -10.63
C GLN A 124 7.29 -22.75 -11.31
N ALA A 125 7.76 -23.99 -11.13
CA ALA A 125 8.96 -24.48 -11.79
C ALA A 125 8.78 -24.54 -13.32
N GLN A 126 7.59 -24.95 -13.79
CA GLN A 126 7.24 -24.93 -15.21
C GLN A 126 7.16 -23.51 -15.76
N ALA A 127 6.52 -22.58 -15.04
CA ALA A 127 6.47 -21.17 -15.43
C ALA A 127 7.88 -20.54 -15.46
N GLN A 128 8.74 -20.86 -14.48
CA GLN A 128 10.13 -20.40 -14.47
C GLN A 128 10.94 -21.01 -15.61
N ALA A 129 10.76 -22.30 -15.92
CA ALA A 129 11.40 -22.94 -17.06
C ALA A 129 10.93 -22.35 -18.40
N GLN A 130 9.64 -22.04 -18.53
CA GLN A 130 9.08 -21.35 -19.70
C GLN A 130 9.62 -19.92 -19.84
N ASN A 131 9.79 -19.20 -18.72
CA ASN A 131 10.40 -17.87 -18.71
C ASN A 131 11.92 -17.91 -18.98
N ALA A 132 12.60 -18.97 -18.55
CA ALA A 132 14.05 -19.16 -18.73
C ALA A 132 14.43 -19.70 -20.13
N ALA A 133 13.49 -20.32 -20.85
CA ALA A 133 13.69 -20.79 -22.24
C ALA A 133 13.81 -19.64 -23.27
N GLY A 134 13.89 -18.39 -22.82
CA GLY A 134 14.01 -17.19 -23.66
C GLY A 134 12.68 -16.80 -24.29
N PRO A 135 12.52 -15.53 -24.70
CA PRO A 135 11.30 -15.10 -25.37
C PRO A 135 11.24 -15.77 -26.75
N ASN A 136 10.52 -16.89 -26.85
CA ASN A 136 9.87 -17.25 -28.10
C ASN A 136 9.06 -16.03 -28.56
N THR A 137 8.89 -15.82 -29.86
CA THR A 137 8.17 -14.67 -30.44
C THR A 137 6.82 -14.35 -29.77
N ALA A 138 6.16 -15.34 -29.16
CA ALA A 138 4.99 -15.18 -28.31
C ALA A 138 5.24 -14.43 -26.98
N GLY A 139 6.38 -14.63 -26.32
CA GLY A 139 6.76 -13.95 -25.07
C GLY A 139 7.08 -12.46 -25.25
N LEU A 140 7.58 -12.05 -26.41
CA LEU A 140 7.73 -10.63 -26.77
C LEU A 140 6.37 -9.95 -26.98
N VAL A 141 5.41 -10.66 -27.57
CA VAL A 141 4.03 -10.19 -27.73
C VAL A 141 3.32 -10.12 -26.38
N PHE A 142 3.47 -11.11 -25.50
CA PHE A 142 2.90 -11.08 -24.14
C PHE A 142 3.53 -10.01 -23.26
N TYR A 143 4.84 -9.78 -23.36
CA TYR A 143 5.50 -8.68 -22.64
C TYR A 143 5.05 -7.31 -23.17
N ALA A 144 4.91 -7.17 -24.49
CA ALA A 144 4.37 -5.96 -25.09
C ALA A 144 2.91 -5.71 -24.65
N GLU A 145 2.09 -6.76 -24.59
CA GLU A 145 0.69 -6.71 -24.15
C GLU A 145 0.58 -6.37 -22.65
N ASP A 146 1.38 -6.97 -21.78
CA ASP A 146 1.42 -6.61 -20.34
C ASP A 146 1.88 -5.15 -20.12
N LYS A 147 2.89 -4.71 -20.88
CA LYS A 147 3.33 -3.30 -20.86
C LYS A 147 2.26 -2.35 -21.40
N LEU A 148 1.49 -2.78 -22.40
CA LEU A 148 0.36 -2.02 -22.92
C LEU A 148 -0.75 -1.93 -21.87
N GLN A 149 -1.13 -3.05 -21.25
CA GLN A 149 -2.18 -3.12 -20.24
C GLN A 149 -1.83 -2.33 -18.97
N THR A 150 -0.57 -2.41 -18.51
CA THR A 150 -0.11 -1.61 -17.37
C THR A 150 -0.06 -0.12 -17.70
N HIS A 151 0.34 0.25 -18.92
CA HIS A 151 0.27 1.63 -19.39
C HIS A 151 -1.17 2.12 -19.48
N GLU A 152 -2.09 1.33 -20.06
CA GLU A 152 -3.51 1.64 -20.13
C GLU A 152 -4.12 1.79 -18.73
N ALA A 153 -3.84 0.87 -17.80
CA ALA A 153 -4.30 0.98 -16.42
C ALA A 153 -3.79 2.27 -15.76
N ALA A 154 -2.52 2.63 -15.98
CA ALA A 154 -1.96 3.88 -15.50
C ALA A 154 -2.63 5.10 -16.13
N THR A 155 -2.95 5.07 -17.43
CA THR A 155 -3.69 6.17 -18.10
C THR A 155 -5.10 6.32 -17.55
N ARG A 156 -5.84 5.23 -17.30
CA ARG A 156 -7.19 5.26 -16.69
C ARG A 156 -7.15 5.84 -15.28
N ILE A 157 -6.14 5.50 -14.48
CA ILE A 157 -5.98 6.06 -13.13
C ILE A 157 -5.69 7.56 -13.20
N LYS A 158 -4.78 7.98 -14.09
CA LYS A 158 -4.47 9.42 -14.32
C LYS A 158 -5.71 10.17 -14.78
N GLU A 159 -6.46 9.61 -15.72
CA GLU A 159 -7.69 10.21 -16.23
C GLU A 159 -8.76 10.32 -15.13
N GLY A 160 -8.94 9.27 -14.32
CA GLY A 160 -9.87 9.29 -13.19
C GLY A 160 -9.47 10.30 -12.09
N ARG A 161 -8.17 10.56 -11.89
CA ARG A 161 -7.70 11.65 -11.03
C ARG A 161 -8.02 13.01 -11.63
N LEU A 162 -7.73 13.22 -12.92
CA LEU A 162 -8.05 14.46 -13.64
C LEU A 162 -9.54 14.79 -13.62
N ARG A 163 -10.42 13.81 -13.85
CA ARG A 163 -11.88 14.02 -13.78
C ARG A 163 -12.34 14.42 -12.38
N ARG A 164 -11.72 13.88 -11.32
CA ARG A 164 -12.03 14.27 -9.93
C ARG A 164 -11.60 15.70 -9.65
N GLU A 165 -10.39 16.08 -10.06
CA GLU A 165 -9.90 17.46 -9.92
C GLU A 165 -10.80 18.44 -10.68
N ALA A 166 -11.16 18.13 -11.92
CA ALA A 166 -12.07 18.93 -12.72
C ALA A 166 -13.44 19.12 -12.03
N ARG A 167 -14.04 18.04 -11.51
CA ARG A 167 -15.33 18.12 -10.79
C ARG A 167 -15.24 18.98 -9.54
N ILE A 168 -14.13 18.91 -8.80
CA ILE A 168 -13.92 19.74 -7.60
C ILE A 168 -13.77 21.22 -7.98
N ASP A 169 -13.00 21.53 -9.01
CA ASP A 169 -12.78 22.92 -9.44
C ASP A 169 -14.04 23.52 -10.06
N LEU A 170 -14.76 22.77 -10.90
CA LEU A 170 -16.05 23.18 -11.45
C LEU A 170 -17.08 23.40 -10.34
N ALA A 171 -17.14 22.52 -9.33
CA ALA A 171 -18.03 22.71 -8.19
C ALA A 171 -17.70 23.99 -7.39
N ARG A 172 -16.42 24.33 -7.23
CA ARG A 172 -16.00 25.62 -6.62
C ARG A 172 -16.44 26.83 -7.43
N ARG A 173 -16.50 26.70 -8.76
CA ARG A 173 -17.01 27.71 -9.69
C ARG A 173 -18.53 27.72 -9.83
N GLY A 174 -19.25 26.85 -9.11
CA GLY A 174 -20.70 26.71 -9.20
C GLY A 174 -21.20 26.03 -10.49
N LEU A 175 -20.31 25.35 -11.23
CA LEU A 175 -20.61 24.67 -12.49
C LEU A 175 -20.83 23.17 -12.26
N VAL A 176 -21.72 22.57 -13.06
CA VAL A 176 -21.98 21.13 -13.04
C VAL A 176 -20.87 20.41 -13.81
N GLY A 177 -20.28 19.38 -13.20
CA GLY A 177 -19.21 18.56 -13.78
C GLY A 177 -19.68 17.60 -14.87
N THR A 178 -20.32 18.11 -15.93
CA THR A 178 -20.65 17.35 -17.14
C THR A 178 -19.39 17.06 -17.95
N GLU A 179 -19.42 16.03 -18.81
CA GLU A 179 -18.24 15.65 -19.61
C GLU A 179 -17.77 16.76 -20.55
N THR A 180 -18.67 17.62 -21.03
CA THR A 180 -18.32 18.80 -21.85
C THR A 180 -17.58 19.87 -21.05
N GLU A 181 -17.99 20.13 -19.82
CA GLU A 181 -17.32 21.11 -18.95
C GLU A 181 -15.97 20.58 -18.44
N ILE A 182 -15.86 19.27 -18.21
CA ILE A 182 -14.58 18.63 -17.91
C ILE A 182 -13.61 18.74 -19.09
N ALA A 183 -14.08 18.60 -20.33
CA ALA A 183 -13.25 18.77 -21.52
C ALA A 183 -12.72 20.20 -21.65
N LYS A 184 -13.61 21.21 -21.54
CA LYS A 184 -13.21 22.63 -21.54
C LYS A 184 -12.20 22.96 -20.43
N TRP A 185 -12.42 22.43 -19.22
CA TRP A 185 -11.50 22.61 -18.11
C TRP A 185 -10.11 22.01 -18.39
N LYS A 186 -10.05 20.85 -19.06
CA LYS A 186 -8.78 20.24 -19.48
C LYS A 186 -8.04 21.13 -20.48
N GLU A 187 -8.75 21.67 -21.48
CA GLU A 187 -8.17 22.59 -22.46
C GLU A 187 -7.63 23.87 -21.80
N GLU A 188 -8.40 24.46 -20.89
CA GLU A 188 -7.98 25.65 -20.11
C GLU A 188 -6.73 25.36 -19.27
N ARG A 189 -6.67 24.18 -18.64
CA ARG A 189 -5.52 23.76 -17.84
C ARG A 189 -4.28 23.51 -18.71
N GLU A 190 -4.43 22.89 -19.87
CA GLU A 190 -3.31 22.69 -20.80
C GLU A 190 -2.79 24.01 -21.35
N ALA A 191 -3.67 24.98 -21.65
CA ALA A 191 -3.26 26.31 -22.06
C ALA A 191 -2.40 27.00 -21.00
N ARG A 192 -2.86 26.97 -19.73
CA ARG A 192 -2.07 27.51 -18.59
C ARG A 192 -0.72 26.83 -18.44
N LEU A 193 -0.66 25.51 -18.56
CA LEU A 193 0.61 24.77 -18.47
C LEU A 193 1.57 25.14 -19.61
N ARG A 194 1.06 25.36 -20.83
CA ARG A 194 1.89 25.82 -21.96
C ARG A 194 2.42 27.23 -21.73
N GLU A 195 1.60 28.12 -21.19
CA GLU A 195 2.02 29.48 -20.82
C GLU A 195 3.09 29.45 -19.72
N GLU A 196 2.89 28.67 -18.66
CA GLU A 196 3.87 28.47 -17.59
C GLU A 196 5.17 27.88 -18.11
N GLN A 197 5.10 26.89 -19.01
CA GLN A 197 6.29 26.32 -19.64
C GLN A 197 7.01 27.31 -20.54
N ALA A 198 6.29 28.12 -21.31
CA ALA A 198 6.87 29.18 -22.13
C ALA A 198 7.53 30.26 -21.26
N GLN A 199 6.91 30.63 -20.13
CA GLN A 199 7.49 31.56 -19.16
C GLN A 199 8.73 30.97 -18.49
N ALA A 200 8.70 29.70 -18.08
CA ALA A 200 9.85 29.02 -17.50
C ALA A 200 11.00 28.87 -18.52
N GLN A 201 10.69 28.58 -19.79
CA GLN A 201 11.69 28.55 -20.86
C GLN A 201 12.28 29.93 -21.13
N ALA A 202 11.47 30.99 -21.12
CA ALA A 202 11.94 32.36 -21.26
C ALA A 202 12.82 32.80 -20.07
N GLN A 203 12.47 32.42 -18.84
CA GLN A 203 13.28 32.68 -17.65
C GLN A 203 14.61 31.91 -17.67
N ASN A 204 14.60 30.65 -18.13
CA ASN A 204 15.82 29.86 -18.29
C ASN A 204 16.71 30.36 -19.44
N ALA A 205 16.10 30.87 -20.52
CA ALA A 205 16.82 31.50 -21.64
C ALA A 205 17.41 32.87 -21.24
N ALA A 206 16.77 33.58 -20.31
CA ALA A 206 17.26 34.82 -19.70
C ALA A 206 18.24 34.58 -18.54
N GLY A 207 19.03 33.50 -18.59
CA GLY A 207 19.95 33.05 -17.55
C GLY A 207 20.80 34.16 -16.91
N PRO A 208 21.28 33.96 -15.67
CA PRO A 208 21.78 35.01 -14.80
C PRO A 208 22.96 35.76 -15.42
N ASN A 209 22.72 36.98 -15.88
CA ASN A 209 23.77 37.92 -16.25
C ASN A 209 24.62 38.19 -15.00
N THR A 210 25.81 37.57 -14.99
CA THR A 210 27.08 38.09 -14.50
C THR A 210 27.01 39.46 -13.80
N ALA A 211 26.51 39.51 -12.58
CA ALA A 211 26.73 40.62 -11.66
C ALA A 211 27.85 40.19 -10.71
N GLY A 212 29.09 40.37 -11.15
CA GLY A 212 30.26 39.94 -10.38
C GLY A 212 31.59 40.11 -11.09
N SER A 213 31.79 41.23 -11.79
CA SER A 213 33.14 41.72 -12.07
C SER A 213 33.17 43.25 -11.90
N SER A 214 33.55 43.68 -10.70
CA SER A 214 34.37 44.86 -10.37
C SER A 214 34.34 45.05 -8.86
#